data_AF-A0A3B5ZZX6-F1
#
_entry.id   AF-A0A3B5ZZX6-F1
#
_cell.length_a   1.000
_cell.length_b   1.000
_cell.length_c   1.000
_cell.angle_alpha   90.00
_cell.angle_beta   90.00
_cell.angle_gamma   90.00
#
_symmetry.space_group_name_H-M   'P 1'
#
loop_
_entity.id
_entity.type
_entity.pdbx_description
1 polymer ?
#
loop_
_entity_poly.entity_id
_entity_poly.type
_entity_poly.pdbx_seq_one_letter_code
_entity_poly.pdbx_strand_id
1 'polypeptide(L)'
;MASTTKAVVILSIVIVLQVSRIAGVVGDIPAVMSVNGFEKGEEGGPAKCDGQYHNDSLFLVALTTQWYQQGLRCGRMINIKSSDGAIGQAMVVDECDTENGCRTDEISTSAAVWHAFGLDTSLGEVFVTWSDVL
;
A
#
# COMPACT_ATOMS: atom_id res chain seq x y z
N MET A 1 -32.43 -48.08 37.54
CA MET A 1 -31.58 -49.03 36.78
C MET A 1 -32.07 -49.01 35.34
N ALA A 2 -31.30 -48.70 34.30
CA ALA A 2 -29.93 -48.25 34.18
C ALA A 2 -29.84 -47.45 32.86
N SER A 3 -29.02 -46.42 32.90
CA SER A 3 -28.64 -45.47 31.85
C SER A 3 -28.35 -46.15 30.51
N THR A 4 -29.08 -45.75 29.47
CA THR A 4 -28.81 -46.14 28.09
C THR A 4 -28.16 -44.99 27.34
N THR A 5 -27.21 -45.37 26.49
CA THR A 5 -26.80 -44.65 25.27
C THR A 5 -25.72 -43.59 25.44
N LYS A 6 -24.47 -44.06 25.28
CA LYS A 6 -23.44 -43.51 24.37
C LYS A 6 -23.64 -42.04 23.98
N ALA A 7 -23.47 -41.13 24.92
CA ALA A 7 -23.36 -39.71 24.63
C ALA A 7 -21.89 -39.36 24.53
N VAL A 8 -21.42 -39.52 23.30
CA VAL A 8 -20.51 -38.61 22.61
C VAL A 8 -19.17 -38.34 23.30
N VAL A 9 -18.12 -38.81 22.62
CA VAL A 9 -16.78 -38.25 22.62
C VAL A 9 -16.88 -36.75 22.30
N ILE A 10 -17.22 -35.93 23.29
CA ILE A 10 -17.06 -34.47 23.32
C ILE A 10 -16.30 -34.16 24.60
N LEU A 11 -15.29 -34.98 24.90
CA LEU A 11 -14.27 -34.62 25.85
C LEU A 11 -13.29 -33.71 25.09
N SER A 12 -13.51 -32.41 25.23
CA SER A 12 -12.42 -31.44 25.33
C SER A 12 -11.70 -30.97 24.08
N ILE A 13 -12.20 -31.17 22.84
CA ILE A 13 -11.76 -30.34 21.70
C ILE A 13 -12.53 -29.00 21.74
N VAL A 14 -12.47 -28.34 22.90
CA VAL A 14 -12.56 -26.89 23.02
C VAL A 14 -11.12 -26.42 23.19
N ILE A 15 -10.23 -26.84 22.27
CA ILE A 15 -8.89 -26.28 22.15
C ILE A 15 -8.98 -25.27 21.03
N VAL A 16 -9.49 -24.11 21.45
CA VAL A 16 -9.13 -22.79 20.97
C VAL A 16 -9.00 -22.67 19.45
N LEU A 17 -10.09 -22.24 18.81
CA LEU A 17 -9.99 -21.26 17.72
C LEU A 17 -9.29 -20.01 18.30
N GLN A 18 -7.98 -20.10 18.54
CA GLN A 18 -7.13 -18.94 18.39
C GLN A 18 -7.11 -18.72 16.89
N VAL A 19 -8.14 -18.06 16.37
CA VAL A 19 -7.94 -17.20 15.22
C VAL A 19 -6.89 -16.23 15.73
N SER A 20 -5.63 -16.52 15.42
CA SER A 20 -4.53 -15.64 15.73
C SER A 20 -4.89 -14.34 15.04
N ARG A 21 -5.49 -13.42 15.79
CA ARG A 21 -5.41 -12.00 15.49
C ARG A 21 -3.97 -11.63 15.83
N ILE A 22 -3.04 -12.16 15.05
CA ILE A 22 -1.85 -11.40 14.74
C ILE A 22 -2.49 -10.21 14.04
N ALA A 23 -2.66 -9.12 14.80
CA ALA A 23 -2.79 -7.80 14.21
C ALA A 23 -1.65 -7.77 13.21
N GLY A 24 -2.00 -7.95 11.93
CA GLY A 24 -1.01 -8.16 10.89
C GLY A 24 -0.05 -7.00 11.04
N VAL A 25 1.20 -7.30 11.37
CA VAL A 25 2.25 -6.38 11.01
C VAL A 25 2.06 -6.28 9.50
N VAL A 26 1.50 -5.17 9.01
CA VAL A 26 1.53 -4.83 7.60
C VAL A 26 3.01 -4.57 7.34
N GLY A 27 3.75 -5.65 7.17
CA GLY A 27 5.19 -5.65 7.03
C GLY A 27 5.52 -5.07 5.67
N ASP A 28 6.59 -4.28 5.64
CA ASP A 28 7.32 -3.80 4.46
C ASP A 28 6.96 -4.59 3.19
N ILE A 29 5.95 -4.11 2.46
CA ILE A 29 5.41 -4.72 1.24
C ILE A 29 6.37 -4.38 0.10
N PRO A 30 6.99 -5.37 -0.57
CA PRO A 30 7.88 -5.11 -1.69
C PRO A 30 7.13 -4.38 -2.81
N ALA A 31 7.76 -3.34 -3.36
CA ALA A 31 7.24 -2.61 -4.50
C ALA A 31 8.37 -2.08 -5.39
N VAL A 32 8.00 -1.75 -6.62
CA VAL A 32 8.78 -0.92 -7.51
C VAL A 32 8.26 0.51 -7.37
N MET A 33 9.15 1.45 -7.05
CA MET A 33 8.82 2.87 -7.05
C MET A 33 9.13 3.44 -8.44
N SER A 34 8.13 4.04 -9.08
CA SER A 34 8.25 4.79 -10.34
C SER A 34 8.01 6.30 -10.09
N VAL A 35 8.28 7.13 -11.10
CA VAL A 35 7.96 8.56 -11.08
C VAL A 35 6.63 8.79 -11.81
N ASN A 36 5.73 9.57 -11.20
CA ASN A 36 4.48 10.00 -11.79
C ASN A 36 4.31 11.51 -11.61
N GLY A 37 3.81 12.17 -12.66
CA GLY A 37 3.40 13.56 -12.61
C GLY A 37 1.97 13.72 -12.10
N PHE A 38 1.76 14.57 -11.11
CA PHE A 38 0.44 14.88 -10.56
C PHE A 38 -0.04 16.28 -10.95
N GLU A 39 0.76 17.04 -11.69
CA GLU A 39 0.43 18.39 -12.09
C GLU A 39 -0.51 18.43 -13.31
N LYS A 40 -1.17 19.58 -13.46
CA LYS A 40 -2.01 19.82 -14.62
C LYS A 40 -1.15 19.94 -15.88
N GLY A 41 -1.45 19.11 -16.87
CA GLY A 41 -0.76 19.11 -18.16
C GLY A 41 0.33 18.05 -18.28
N GLU A 42 0.51 17.23 -17.23
CA GLU A 42 1.32 16.02 -17.26
C GLU A 42 0.47 14.81 -17.68
N GLU A 43 1.05 13.62 -17.57
CA GLU A 43 0.35 12.38 -17.86
C GLU A 43 -0.77 12.12 -16.84
N GLY A 44 -1.89 11.58 -17.31
CA GLY A 44 -3.05 11.30 -16.46
C GLY A 44 -4.03 12.47 -16.30
N GLY A 45 -4.96 12.29 -15.37
CA GLY A 45 -6.03 13.23 -15.06
C GLY A 45 -5.91 13.76 -13.63
N PRO A 46 -6.94 14.49 -13.14
CA PRO A 46 -7.03 14.82 -11.74
C PRO A 46 -7.04 13.55 -10.88
N ALA A 47 -6.39 13.59 -9.72
CA ALA A 47 -6.19 12.45 -8.84
C ALA A 47 -7.53 11.89 -8.31
N LYS A 48 -7.67 10.56 -8.24
CA LYS A 48 -8.94 9.91 -7.89
C LYS A 48 -9.42 10.19 -6.46
N CYS A 49 -8.56 10.56 -5.53
CA CYS A 49 -8.98 10.82 -4.15
C CYS A 49 -9.84 12.08 -4.00
N ASP A 50 -9.55 13.13 -4.75
CA ASP A 50 -10.19 14.45 -4.57
C ASP A 50 -10.56 15.16 -5.87
N GLY A 51 -10.27 14.57 -7.03
CA GLY A 51 -10.56 15.13 -8.34
C GLY A 51 -9.73 16.37 -8.66
N GLN A 52 -8.54 16.52 -8.07
CA GLN A 52 -7.66 17.67 -8.27
C GLN A 52 -6.28 17.27 -8.80
N TYR A 53 -5.63 18.22 -9.47
CA TYR A 53 -4.20 18.14 -9.75
C TYR A 53 -3.41 18.61 -8.53
N HIS A 54 -2.23 18.04 -8.32
CA HIS A 54 -1.39 18.35 -7.18
C HIS A 54 0.01 18.76 -7.64
N ASN A 55 0.72 19.54 -6.83
CA ASN A 55 2.06 19.99 -7.18
C ASN A 55 3.09 18.86 -6.96
N ASP A 56 3.98 18.65 -7.92
CA ASP A 56 4.99 17.58 -7.91
C ASP A 56 6.11 17.78 -6.88
N SER A 57 6.17 18.95 -6.26
CA SER A 57 7.03 19.25 -5.11
C SER A 57 6.45 18.72 -3.79
N LEU A 58 5.20 18.25 -3.77
CA LEU A 58 4.61 17.57 -2.62
C LEU A 58 4.99 16.09 -2.62
N PHE A 59 4.95 15.45 -1.45
CA PHE A 59 5.29 14.03 -1.30
C PHE A 59 4.06 13.19 -1.54
N LEU A 60 3.83 12.79 -2.79
CA LEU A 60 2.59 12.15 -3.24
C LEU A 60 2.85 10.75 -3.77
N VAL A 61 1.83 9.90 -3.68
CA VAL A 61 1.85 8.54 -4.22
C VAL A 61 0.50 8.12 -4.77
N ALA A 62 0.54 7.43 -5.91
CA ALA A 62 -0.56 6.63 -6.45
C ALA A 62 -0.33 5.16 -6.08
N LEU A 63 -1.37 4.49 -5.58
CA LEU A 63 -1.31 3.07 -5.22
C LEU A 63 -2.02 2.22 -6.27
N THR A 64 -1.53 1.00 -6.52
CA THR A 64 -2.23 0.04 -7.39
C THR A 64 -3.69 -0.15 -6.96
N THR A 65 -4.60 -0.51 -7.87
CA THR A 65 -6.02 -0.77 -7.56
C THR A 65 -6.24 -1.61 -6.29
N GLN A 66 -5.45 -2.67 -6.11
CA GLN A 66 -5.52 -3.52 -4.91
C GLN A 66 -5.10 -2.79 -3.63
N TRP A 67 -4.04 -1.98 -3.68
CA TRP A 67 -3.51 -1.25 -2.54
C TRP A 67 -4.28 0.04 -2.27
N TYR A 68 -4.80 0.70 -3.29
CA TYR A 68 -5.68 1.86 -3.19
C TYR A 68 -6.97 1.53 -2.43
N GLN A 69 -7.45 0.29 -2.57
CA GLN A 69 -8.65 -0.24 -1.90
C GLN A 69 -9.86 0.67 -2.04
N GLN A 70 -10.20 1.06 -3.27
CA GLN A 70 -11.35 1.92 -3.56
C GLN A 70 -11.32 3.24 -2.74
N GLY A 71 -10.12 3.78 -2.51
CA GLY A 71 -9.91 5.05 -1.83
C GLY A 71 -9.86 4.96 -0.30
N LEU A 72 -9.85 3.76 0.31
CA LEU A 72 -9.72 3.63 1.78
C LEU A 72 -8.43 4.27 2.32
N ARG A 73 -7.39 4.38 1.49
CA ARG A 73 -6.13 5.02 1.83
C ARG A 73 -6.01 6.49 1.42
N CYS A 74 -7.02 7.08 0.77
CA CYS A 74 -6.98 8.48 0.35
C CYS A 74 -6.63 9.44 1.50
N GLY A 75 -5.69 10.35 1.25
CA GLY A 75 -5.20 11.33 2.22
C GLY A 75 -4.40 10.73 3.38
N ARG A 76 -4.16 9.41 3.39
CA ARG A 76 -3.29 8.76 4.39
C ARG A 76 -1.85 8.76 3.91
N MET A 77 -0.94 8.78 4.89
CA MET A 77 0.48 8.60 4.63
C MET A 77 0.81 7.11 4.58
N ILE A 78 1.74 6.75 3.71
CA ILE A 78 2.46 5.47 3.75
C ILE A 78 3.93 5.72 4.10
N ASN A 79 4.59 4.75 4.71
CA ASN A 79 6.04 4.70 4.76
C ASN A 79 6.56 4.07 3.45
N ILE A 80 7.59 4.66 2.87
CA ILE A 80 8.37 4.11 1.76
C ILE A 80 9.79 3.92 2.28
N LYS A 81 10.36 2.74 2.08
CA LYS A 81 11.68 2.39 2.57
C LYS A 81 12.55 1.89 1.42
N SER A 82 13.65 2.58 1.19
CA SER A 82 14.64 2.25 0.18
C SER A 82 15.47 1.02 0.59
N SER A 83 16.16 0.43 -0.38
CA SER A 83 16.98 -0.76 -0.18
C SER A 83 18.16 -0.55 0.79
N ASP A 84 18.65 0.69 0.93
CA ASP A 84 19.70 1.08 1.88
C ASP A 84 19.16 1.44 3.27
N GLY A 85 17.84 1.38 3.46
CA GLY A 85 17.17 1.55 4.75
C GLY A 85 16.72 2.97 5.08
N ALA A 86 16.88 3.94 4.17
CA ALA A 86 16.24 5.25 4.34
C ALA A 86 14.71 5.12 4.29
N ILE A 87 14.01 5.94 5.05
CA ILE A 87 12.54 5.92 5.15
C ILE A 87 12.02 7.32 4.85
N GLY A 88 11.08 7.39 3.91
CA GLY A 88 10.30 8.58 3.58
C GLY A 88 8.81 8.30 3.75
N GLN A 89 7.99 9.36 3.76
CA GLN A 89 6.55 9.22 3.75
C GLN A 89 5.94 9.98 2.57
N ALA A 90 4.87 9.44 2.01
CA ALA A 90 4.12 10.08 0.94
C ALA A 90 2.61 9.92 1.17
N MET A 91 1.84 10.93 0.77
CA MET A 91 0.39 10.94 0.88
C MET A 91 -0.25 10.27 -0.33
N VAL A 92 -1.17 9.34 -0.08
CA VAL A 92 -1.95 8.69 -1.14
C VAL A 92 -2.96 9.67 -1.70
N VAL A 93 -2.84 9.99 -2.99
CA VAL A 93 -3.73 10.90 -3.71
C VAL A 93 -4.43 10.26 -4.89
N ASP A 94 -3.91 9.16 -5.41
CA ASP A 94 -4.43 8.56 -6.64
C ASP A 94 -4.39 7.03 -6.64
N GLU A 95 -5.09 6.47 -7.62
CA GLU A 95 -5.02 5.08 -8.00
C GLU A 95 -4.19 4.92 -9.26
N CYS A 96 -3.15 4.08 -9.19
CA CYS A 96 -2.48 3.55 -10.36
C CYS A 96 -3.31 2.36 -10.87
N ASP A 97 -4.13 2.61 -11.90
CA ASP A 97 -5.10 1.64 -12.41
C ASP A 97 -4.41 0.47 -13.13
N THR A 98 -4.43 -0.70 -12.50
CA THR A 98 -3.76 -1.91 -13.00
C THR A 98 -4.42 -2.54 -14.22
N GLU A 99 -5.67 -2.17 -14.54
CA GLU A 99 -6.33 -2.60 -15.78
C GLU A 99 -5.95 -1.70 -16.96
N ASN A 100 -5.42 -0.50 -16.68
CA ASN A 100 -5.17 0.55 -17.66
C ASN A 100 -3.70 0.99 -17.74
N GLY A 101 -2.76 0.09 -17.40
CA GLY A 101 -1.34 0.26 -17.71
C GLY A 101 -0.39 0.16 -16.52
N CYS A 102 -0.88 0.31 -15.28
CA CYS A 102 -0.03 0.17 -14.10
C CYS A 102 0.31 -1.28 -13.80
N ARG A 103 1.53 -1.51 -13.31
CA ARG A 103 1.92 -2.83 -12.79
C ARG A 103 1.27 -3.09 -11.45
N THR A 104 1.13 -4.36 -11.09
CA THR A 104 0.53 -4.78 -9.82
C THR A 104 1.46 -4.63 -8.62
N ASP A 105 2.75 -4.43 -8.84
CA ASP A 105 3.81 -4.31 -7.84
C ASP A 105 4.36 -2.87 -7.71
N GLU A 106 3.66 -1.87 -8.23
CA GLU A 106 4.17 -0.50 -8.36
C GLU A 106 3.55 0.49 -7.37
N ILE A 107 4.37 1.38 -6.82
CA ILE A 107 3.91 2.66 -6.26
C ILE A 107 4.46 3.80 -7.12
N SER A 108 3.58 4.64 -7.65
CA SER A 108 3.99 5.73 -8.54
C SER A 108 4.02 7.02 -7.75
N THR A 109 5.19 7.65 -7.67
CA THR A 109 5.44 8.75 -6.72
C THR A 109 5.86 10.03 -7.42
N SER A 110 5.58 11.17 -6.79
CA SER A 110 6.00 12.48 -7.28
C SER A 110 7.53 12.59 -7.31
N ALA A 111 8.08 13.45 -8.16
CA ALA A 111 9.51 13.71 -8.22
C ALA A 111 10.12 14.14 -6.87
N ALA A 112 9.37 14.83 -6.00
CA ALA A 112 9.83 15.20 -4.65
C ALA A 112 10.22 13.99 -3.78
N VAL A 113 9.50 12.87 -3.90
CA VAL A 113 9.80 11.64 -3.14
C VAL A 113 11.16 11.07 -3.59
N TRP A 114 11.39 11.03 -4.91
CA TRP A 114 12.66 10.60 -5.49
C TRP A 114 13.83 11.45 -5.00
N HIS A 115 13.68 12.78 -5.07
CA HIS A 115 14.71 13.71 -4.61
C HIS A 115 15.01 13.57 -3.11
N ALA A 116 14.01 13.26 -2.29
CA ALA A 116 14.21 13.03 -0.85
C ALA A 116 15.03 11.77 -0.56
N PHE A 117 14.96 10.75 -1.42
CA PHE A 117 15.83 9.58 -1.38
C PHE A 117 17.19 9.80 -2.07
N GLY A 118 17.46 11.00 -2.60
CA GLY A 118 18.69 11.29 -3.34
C GLY A 118 18.77 10.57 -4.69
N LEU A 119 17.62 10.21 -5.27
CA LEU A 119 17.53 9.48 -6.54
C LEU A 119 17.29 10.43 -7.72
N ASP A 120 17.83 10.05 -8.87
CA ASP A 120 17.55 10.69 -10.16
C ASP A 120 16.35 9.98 -10.81
N THR A 121 15.35 10.75 -11.25
CA THR A 121 14.13 10.21 -11.88
C THR A 121 14.41 9.54 -13.22
N SER A 122 15.54 9.82 -13.87
CA SER A 122 15.97 9.15 -15.11
C SER A 122 16.30 7.66 -14.93
N LEU A 123 16.45 7.17 -13.69
CA LEU A 123 16.54 5.74 -13.40
C LEU A 123 15.26 4.99 -13.78
N GLY A 124 14.12 5.67 -13.83
CA GLY A 124 12.80 5.13 -14.17
C GLY A 124 12.15 4.36 -13.03
N GLU A 125 12.83 3.36 -12.48
CA GLU A 125 12.31 2.47 -11.44
C GLU A 125 13.37 2.10 -10.39
N VAL A 126 12.97 1.98 -9.13
CA VAL A 126 13.82 1.44 -8.05
C VAL A 126 13.04 0.50 -7.13
N PHE A 127 13.74 -0.46 -6.51
CA PHE A 127 13.12 -1.35 -5.53
C PHE A 127 13.02 -0.70 -4.15
N VAL A 128 11.82 -0.77 -3.59
CA VAL A 128 11.48 -0.28 -2.25
C VAL A 128 10.61 -1.29 -1.51
N THR A 129 10.32 -0.97 -0.26
CA THR A 129 9.18 -1.55 0.45
C THR A 129 8.27 -0.43 0.94
N TRP A 130 6.98 -0.71 1.12
CA TRP A 130 6.05 0.26 1.68
C TRP A 130 5.15 -0.35 2.75
N SER A 131 4.63 0.48 3.64
CA SER A 131 3.67 0.07 4.67
C SER A 131 2.73 1.21 5.02
N ASP A 132 1.56 0.88 5.55
CA ASP A 132 0.70 1.90 6.16
C ASP A 132 1.42 2.54 7.35
N VAL A 133 1.22 3.84 7.56
CA VAL A 133 1.59 4.49 8.83
C VAL A 133 0.60 4.04 9.91
N LEU A 134 1.12 3.54 11.04
CA LEU A 134 0.34 3.05 12.19
C LEU A 134 -0.30 4.19 13.00
#